data_AF-A0A653CJS1-F1
#
_entry.id   AF-A0A653CJS1-F1
#
_cell.length_a   1.000
_cell.length_b   1.000
_cell.length_c   1.000
_cell.angle_alpha   90.00
_cell.angle_beta   90.00
_cell.angle_gamma   90.00
#
_symmetry.space_group_name_H-M   'P 1'
#
loop_
_entity.id
_entity.type
_entity.pdbx_description
1 polymer ?
#
loop_
_entity_poly.entity_id
_entity_poly.type
_entity_poly.pdbx_seq_one_letter_code
_entity_poly.pdbx_strand_id
1 'polypeptide(L)'
;MYPTYRYLNGSHINLDLVPFGWAKVREIDPYTHNITCQHGEKECYGNRIHACALYLYQLDKSLKFINCTLSYINPVADDVIEKCTKIARISADKLQECQMTKGNSLLVNNGLKSDFHHKYMPAISFNGHFDESIQSQVWHNFSSVILQHFPPETTTTTSTTPDSSDGNIASVSSVSIILVCILLLSDNVF
;
A
#
# COMPACT_ATOMS: atom_id res chain seq x y z
N MET A 1 9.56 -2.22 3.33
CA MET A 1 8.98 -1.99 1.97
C MET A 1 9.65 -0.82 1.25
N TYR A 2 9.69 0.39 1.83
CA TYR A 2 10.61 1.45 1.42
C TYR A 2 11.90 1.31 2.25
N PRO A 3 13.14 1.40 1.71
CA PRO A 3 13.52 1.78 0.34
C PRO A 3 13.51 0.63 -0.69
N THR A 4 13.23 -0.62 -0.30
CA THR A 4 13.27 -1.77 -1.23
C THR A 4 12.48 -1.57 -2.52
N TYR A 5 11.29 -0.97 -2.46
CA TYR A 5 10.48 -0.64 -3.65
C TYR A 5 11.26 0.23 -4.66
N ARG A 6 12.03 1.22 -4.15
CA ARG A 6 12.89 2.06 -5.00
C ARG A 6 14.09 1.30 -5.54
N TYR A 7 14.64 0.38 -4.76
CA TYR A 7 15.77 -0.45 -5.17
C TYR A 7 15.39 -1.43 -6.30
N LEU A 8 14.18 -1.99 -6.27
CA LEU A 8 13.65 -2.89 -7.31
C LEU A 8 13.06 -2.14 -8.52
N ASN A 9 13.33 -0.84 -8.62
CA ASN A 9 13.03 0.07 -9.74
C ASN A 9 11.58 0.08 -10.24
N GLY A 10 10.59 -0.33 -9.43
CA GLY A 10 9.15 -0.29 -9.73
C GLY A 10 8.67 -1.01 -11.02
N SER A 11 9.57 -1.49 -11.86
CA SER A 11 9.31 -2.06 -13.19
C SER A 11 8.89 -3.53 -13.09
N HIS A 12 9.25 -4.18 -11.98
CA HIS A 12 8.87 -5.56 -11.68
C HIS A 12 7.75 -5.67 -10.65
N ILE A 13 7.39 -4.56 -9.98
CA ILE A 13 6.41 -4.52 -8.89
C ILE A 13 5.38 -3.44 -9.18
N ASN A 14 4.13 -3.86 -9.35
CA ASN A 14 2.97 -2.99 -9.26
C ASN A 14 2.48 -2.95 -7.81
N LEU A 15 2.74 -1.85 -7.10
CA LEU A 15 2.37 -1.70 -5.70
C LEU A 15 1.04 -0.93 -5.56
N ASP A 16 0.05 -1.58 -4.95
CA ASP A 16 -1.18 -0.97 -4.46
C ASP A 16 -1.13 -0.87 -2.93
N LEU A 17 -0.85 0.33 -2.42
CA LEU A 17 -0.86 0.60 -1.00
C LEU A 17 -2.29 0.94 -0.56
N VAL A 18 -2.78 0.27 0.48
CA VAL A 18 -4.16 0.38 0.96
C VAL A 18 -4.16 0.85 2.43
N PRO A 19 -4.16 2.18 2.67
CA PRO A 19 -4.34 2.74 4.01
C PRO A 19 -5.75 2.45 4.52
N PHE A 20 -5.87 1.51 5.45
CA PHE A 20 -7.16 1.08 5.99
C PHE A 20 -7.00 0.42 7.36
N GLY A 21 -6.05 -0.50 7.49
CA GLY A 21 -5.83 -1.22 8.74
C GLY A 21 -7.00 -2.13 9.09
N TRP A 22 -7.37 -2.22 10.37
CA TRP A 22 -8.59 -2.90 10.81
C TRP A 22 -9.80 -1.95 10.90
N ALA A 23 -9.82 -0.89 10.08
CA ALA A 23 -11.02 -0.08 9.97
C ALA A 23 -12.22 -0.94 9.53
N LYS A 24 -13.41 -0.53 9.94
CA LYS A 24 -14.67 -1.17 9.56
C LYS A 24 -15.54 -0.15 8.87
N VAL A 25 -16.11 -0.57 7.76
CA VAL A 25 -17.11 0.20 7.01
C VAL A 25 -18.47 -0.39 7.37
N ARG A 26 -19.39 0.46 7.83
CA ARG A 26 -20.80 0.11 8.03
C ARG A 26 -21.65 1.01 7.17
N GLU A 27 -22.43 0.41 6.28
CA GLU A 27 -23.44 1.13 5.52
C GLU A 27 -24.54 1.60 6.49
N ILE A 28 -24.79 2.91 6.51
CA ILE A 28 -25.94 3.50 7.21
C ILE A 28 -27.13 3.56 6.24
N ASP A 29 -26.84 3.97 5.00
CA ASP A 29 -27.75 3.99 3.86
C ASP A 29 -26.92 3.87 2.55
N PRO A 30 -27.53 3.73 1.37
CA PRO A 30 -26.80 3.53 0.09
C PRO A 30 -25.79 4.63 -0.27
N TYR A 31 -25.86 5.79 0.37
CA TYR A 31 -25.02 6.95 0.13
C TYR A 31 -24.11 7.30 1.31
N THR A 32 -24.43 6.81 2.52
CA THR A 32 -23.72 7.16 3.76
C THR A 32 -23.09 5.94 4.42
N HIS A 33 -21.77 6.00 4.61
CA HIS A 33 -21.00 4.97 5.29
C HIS A 33 -20.41 5.52 6.59
N ASN A 34 -20.57 4.78 7.68
CA ASN A 34 -19.84 5.01 8.92
C ASN A 34 -18.53 4.23 8.88
N ILE A 35 -17.41 4.90 9.14
CA ILE A 35 -16.09 4.29 9.18
C ILE A 35 -15.56 4.37 10.61
N THR A 36 -15.21 3.23 11.18
CA THR A 36 -14.63 3.15 12.53
C THR A 36 -13.26 2.51 12.47
N CYS A 37 -12.24 3.17 13.02
CA CYS A 37 -10.87 2.66 13.10
C CYS A 37 -10.54 2.18 14.52
N GLN A 38 -9.59 1.26 14.66
CA GLN A 38 -9.24 0.63 15.94
C GLN A 38 -8.71 1.62 16.99
N HIS A 39 -8.00 2.66 16.55
CA HIS A 39 -7.44 3.73 17.38
C HIS A 39 -8.25 5.04 17.24
N GLY A 40 -9.52 4.93 16.84
CA GLY A 40 -10.45 6.05 16.75
C GLY A 40 -10.17 7.02 15.59
N GLU A 41 -10.71 8.23 15.72
CA GLU A 41 -10.81 9.17 14.59
C GLU A 41 -9.47 9.67 14.06
N LYS A 42 -8.43 9.75 14.89
CA LYS A 42 -7.10 10.17 14.44
C LYS A 42 -6.50 9.17 13.44
N GLU A 43 -6.71 7.87 13.64
CA GLU A 43 -6.28 6.85 12.69
C GLU A 43 -7.11 6.94 11.40
N CYS A 44 -8.43 7.08 11.51
CA CYS A 44 -9.29 7.28 10.33
C CYS A 44 -8.91 8.54 9.54
N TYR A 45 -8.59 9.63 10.22
CA TYR A 45 -8.09 10.85 9.61
C TYR A 45 -6.78 10.61 8.85
N GLY A 46 -5.80 9.98 9.50
CA GLY A 46 -4.55 9.66 8.83
C GLY A 46 -4.76 8.71 7.63
N ASN A 47 -5.61 7.68 7.76
CA ASN A 47 -5.91 6.74 6.69
C ASN A 47 -6.47 7.49 5.47
N ARG A 48 -7.37 8.46 5.69
CA ARG A 48 -7.89 9.33 4.64
C ARG A 48 -6.81 10.20 4.02
N ILE A 49 -5.95 10.82 4.82
CA ILE A 49 -4.85 11.67 4.32
C ILE A 49 -3.88 10.85 3.46
N HIS A 50 -3.52 9.64 3.87
CA HIS A 50 -2.66 8.74 3.10
C HIS A 50 -3.34 8.24 1.83
N ALA A 51 -4.62 7.86 1.90
CA ALA A 51 -5.40 7.48 0.73
C ALA A 51 -5.52 8.64 -0.28
N CYS A 52 -5.71 9.87 0.22
CA CYS A 52 -5.72 11.08 -0.61
C CYS A 52 -4.36 11.36 -1.26
N ALA A 53 -3.25 11.10 -0.56
CA ALA A 53 -1.92 11.23 -1.16
C ALA A 53 -1.74 10.25 -2.33
N LEU A 54 -2.21 9.01 -2.20
CA LEU A 54 -2.18 8.01 -3.28
C LEU A 54 -3.14 8.36 -4.43
N TYR A 55 -4.29 8.96 -4.12
CA TYR A 55 -5.28 9.39 -5.12
C TYR A 55 -4.81 10.59 -5.96
N LEU A 56 -4.17 11.59 -5.33
CA LEU A 56 -3.85 12.87 -5.96
C LEU A 56 -2.47 12.92 -6.63
N TYR A 57 -1.52 12.09 -6.20
CA TYR A 57 -0.13 12.21 -6.58
C TYR A 57 0.45 10.89 -7.11
N GLN A 58 1.55 11.00 -7.84
CA GLN A 58 2.30 9.83 -8.30
C GLN A 58 2.86 9.04 -7.12
N LEU A 59 2.88 7.71 -7.27
CA LEU A 59 3.25 6.77 -6.21
C LEU A 59 4.58 7.10 -5.51
N ASP A 60 5.64 7.53 -6.22
CA ASP A 60 6.93 7.92 -5.57
C ASP A 60 6.77 9.09 -4.58
N LYS A 61 5.96 10.10 -4.93
CA LYS A 61 5.69 11.23 -4.04
C LYS A 61 4.82 10.80 -2.87
N SER A 62 3.78 10.00 -3.13
CA SER A 62 2.87 9.49 -2.10
C SER A 62 3.63 8.61 -1.10
N LEU A 63 4.50 7.72 -1.57
CA LEU A 63 5.35 6.89 -0.71
C LEU A 63 6.35 7.72 0.10
N LYS A 64 6.97 8.76 -0.48
CA LYS A 64 7.82 9.69 0.28
C LYS A 64 7.04 10.37 1.41
N PHE A 65 5.83 10.83 1.11
CA PHE A 65 4.98 11.47 2.10
C PHE A 65 4.58 10.50 3.22
N ILE A 66 4.04 9.34 2.85
CA ILE A 66 3.58 8.30 3.79
C ILE A 66 4.75 7.84 4.67
N ASN A 67 5.89 7.48 4.07
CA ASN A 67 7.09 7.07 4.81
C ASN A 67 7.60 8.16 5.76
N CYS A 68 7.53 9.43 5.34
CA CYS A 68 7.88 10.54 6.21
C CYS A 68 6.90 10.66 7.40
N THR A 69 5.59 10.62 7.17
CA THR A 69 4.63 10.77 8.29
C THR A 69 4.71 9.59 9.27
N LEU A 70 4.89 8.37 8.78
CA LEU A 70 5.00 7.15 9.59
C LEU A 70 6.31 7.08 10.40
N SER A 71 7.30 7.95 10.15
CA SER A 71 8.51 8.02 10.99
C SER A 71 8.32 8.86 12.27
N TYR A 72 7.12 9.39 12.51
CA TYR A 72 6.81 10.19 13.70
C TYR A 72 5.80 9.46 14.59
N ILE A 73 5.89 9.71 15.90
CA ILE A 73 4.98 9.16 16.92
C ILE A 73 3.53 9.57 16.67
N ASN A 74 3.32 10.81 16.21
CA ASN A 74 2.02 11.31 15.80
C ASN A 74 2.04 11.66 14.29
N PRO A 75 1.75 10.70 13.40
CA PRO A 75 1.82 10.89 11.95
C PRO A 75 0.85 11.94 11.39
N VAL A 76 -0.16 12.31 12.17
CA VAL A 76 -1.23 13.23 11.76
C VAL A 76 -1.14 14.61 12.41
N ALA A 77 -0.05 14.89 13.15
CA ALA A 77 0.20 16.23 13.66
C ALA A 77 0.39 17.23 12.51
N ASP A 78 -0.18 18.43 12.62
CA ASP A 78 -0.17 19.41 11.53
C ASP A 78 1.25 19.77 11.08
N ASP A 79 2.20 19.92 12.02
CA ASP A 79 3.61 20.18 11.75
C ASP A 79 4.30 19.02 11.01
N VAL A 80 3.93 17.78 11.34
CA VAL A 80 4.40 16.57 10.65
C VAL A 80 3.85 16.53 9.21
N ILE A 81 2.55 16.78 9.02
CA ILE A 81 1.93 16.83 7.70
C ILE A 81 2.57 17.94 6.86
N GLU A 82 2.73 19.14 7.39
CA GLU A 82 3.36 20.27 6.69
C GLU A 82 4.81 19.94 6.29
N LYS A 83 5.59 19.38 7.21
CA LYS A 83 6.98 18.98 6.93
C LYS A 83 7.05 17.89 5.86
N CYS A 84 6.23 16.86 5.97
CA CYS A 84 6.27 15.72 5.06
C CYS A 84 5.72 16.07 3.66
N THR A 85 4.74 16.97 3.56
CA THR A 85 4.26 17.47 2.26
C THR A 85 5.35 18.26 1.53
N LYS A 86 6.13 19.10 2.25
CA LYS A 86 7.31 19.79 1.69
C LYS A 86 8.37 18.81 1.20
N ILE A 87 8.72 17.79 1.99
CA ILE A 87 9.70 16.76 1.61
C ILE A 87 9.24 16.00 0.35
N ALA A 88 7.97 15.62 0.29
CA ALA A 88 7.39 14.88 -0.82
C ALA A 88 7.07 15.76 -2.05
N ARG A 89 7.14 17.10 -1.92
CA ARG A 89 6.78 18.08 -2.95
C ARG A 89 5.34 17.89 -3.43
N ILE A 90 4.41 17.85 -2.47
CA ILE A 90 2.96 17.79 -2.64
C ILE A 90 2.28 18.91 -1.84
N SER A 91 1.01 19.21 -2.14
CA SER A 91 0.24 20.28 -1.46
C SER A 91 -0.54 19.75 -0.27
N ALA A 92 -0.34 20.36 0.90
CA ALA A 92 -1.11 20.09 2.11
C ALA A 92 -2.59 20.48 1.94
N ASP A 93 -2.87 21.66 1.36
CA ASP A 93 -4.24 22.14 1.14
C ASP A 93 -5.07 21.15 0.31
N LYS A 94 -4.49 20.62 -0.77
CA LYS A 94 -5.16 19.60 -1.60
C LYS A 94 -5.41 18.30 -0.84
N LEU A 95 -4.52 17.91 0.09
CA LEU A 95 -4.74 16.75 0.93
C LEU A 95 -5.90 16.98 1.91
N GLN A 96 -5.96 18.14 2.55
CA GLN A 96 -7.05 18.49 3.46
C GLN A 96 -8.39 18.53 2.71
N GLU A 97 -8.45 19.21 1.55
CA GLU A 97 -9.65 19.24 0.71
C GLU A 97 -10.10 17.82 0.31
N CYS A 98 -9.17 16.98 -0.13
CA CYS A 98 -9.48 15.59 -0.48
C CYS A 98 -9.95 14.78 0.73
N GLN A 99 -9.31 14.92 1.89
CA GLN A 99 -9.71 14.19 3.09
C GLN A 99 -11.16 14.49 3.46
N MET A 100 -11.59 15.76 3.32
CA MET A 100 -12.96 16.18 3.62
C MET A 100 -13.96 15.70 2.57
N THR A 101 -13.60 15.76 1.29
CA THR A 101 -14.54 15.56 0.17
C THR A 101 -14.59 14.13 -0.37
N LYS A 102 -13.47 13.40 -0.32
CA LYS A 102 -13.28 12.07 -0.91
C LYS A 102 -12.73 11.05 0.08
N GLY A 103 -12.20 11.46 1.22
CA GLY A 103 -11.52 10.58 2.16
C GLY A 103 -12.37 9.36 2.55
N ASN A 104 -13.65 9.56 2.89
CA ASN A 104 -14.53 8.46 3.28
C ASN A 104 -14.77 7.46 2.13
N SER A 105 -15.04 7.93 0.91
CA SER A 105 -15.25 7.03 -0.24
C SER A 105 -13.98 6.27 -0.63
N LEU A 106 -12.81 6.91 -0.48
CA LEU A 106 -11.52 6.23 -0.64
C LEU A 106 -11.33 5.13 0.42
N LEU A 107 -11.71 5.37 1.68
CA LEU A 107 -11.65 4.32 2.71
C LEU A 107 -12.66 3.19 2.49
N VAL A 108 -13.85 3.48 1.97
CA VAL A 108 -14.80 2.43 1.57
C VAL A 108 -14.18 1.52 0.50
N ASN A 109 -13.59 2.11 -0.54
CA ASN A 109 -12.89 1.36 -1.59
C ASN A 109 -11.71 0.57 -1.03
N ASN A 110 -10.95 1.15 -0.10
CA ASN A 110 -9.85 0.46 0.55
C ASN A 110 -10.34 -0.72 1.40
N GLY A 111 -11.49 -0.58 2.07
CA GLY A 111 -12.12 -1.67 2.81
C GLY A 111 -12.48 -2.85 1.91
N LEU A 112 -12.99 -2.60 0.71
CA LEU A 112 -13.26 -3.65 -0.29
C LEU A 112 -11.97 -4.36 -0.74
N LYS A 113 -10.87 -3.61 -0.92
CA LYS A 113 -9.56 -4.19 -1.25
C LYS A 113 -8.95 -4.99 -0.10
N SER A 114 -9.33 -4.68 1.13
CA SER A 114 -8.89 -5.36 2.35
C SER A 114 -9.78 -6.53 2.76
N ASP A 115 -10.81 -6.87 1.98
CA ASP A 115 -11.76 -7.94 2.29
C ASP A 115 -11.20 -9.34 1.96
N PHE A 116 -10.15 -9.70 2.70
CA PHE A 116 -9.59 -11.05 2.71
C PHE A 116 -9.20 -11.43 4.13
N HIS A 117 -9.18 -12.73 4.42
CA HIS A 117 -8.84 -13.19 5.76
C HIS A 117 -7.33 -13.04 6.01
N HIS A 118 -6.96 -12.23 7.01
CA HIS A 118 -5.60 -12.09 7.50
C HIS A 118 -5.59 -11.93 9.03
N LYS A 119 -4.55 -12.42 9.70
CA LYS A 119 -4.46 -12.42 11.17
C LYS A 119 -3.65 -11.26 11.74
N TYR A 120 -2.80 -10.64 10.93
CA TYR A 120 -1.84 -9.65 11.35
C TYR A 120 -1.81 -8.46 10.39
N MET A 121 -1.20 -7.36 10.86
CA MET A 121 -0.98 -6.15 10.07
C MET A 121 0.50 -5.73 10.13
N PRO A 122 1.09 -5.22 9.02
CA PRO A 122 0.46 -5.09 7.71
C PRO A 122 0.19 -6.44 7.04
N ALA A 123 -0.87 -6.49 6.24
CA ALA A 123 -1.23 -7.65 5.43
C ALA A 123 -0.85 -7.43 3.97
N ILE A 124 -0.23 -8.44 3.35
CA ILE A 124 0.36 -8.36 2.02
C ILE A 124 -0.17 -9.50 1.19
N SER A 125 -0.86 -9.18 0.09
CA SER A 125 -1.23 -10.16 -0.92
C SER A 125 -0.42 -9.95 -2.19
N PHE A 126 -0.14 -11.07 -2.87
CA PHE A 126 0.58 -11.11 -4.12
C PHE A 126 -0.35 -11.62 -5.21
N ASN A 127 -0.51 -10.85 -6.29
CA ASN A 127 -1.43 -11.15 -7.39
C ASN A 127 -2.86 -11.47 -6.90
N GLY A 128 -3.33 -10.76 -5.87
CA GLY A 128 -4.65 -10.95 -5.27
C GLY A 128 -4.77 -12.13 -4.31
N HIS A 129 -3.69 -12.89 -4.07
CA HIS A 129 -3.67 -14.02 -3.16
C HIS A 129 -2.89 -13.69 -1.88
N PHE A 130 -3.55 -13.83 -0.72
CA PHE A 130 -2.89 -13.76 0.58
C PHE A 130 -2.39 -15.15 0.99
N ASP A 131 -1.10 -15.25 1.33
CA ASP A 131 -0.48 -16.48 1.80
C ASP A 131 0.21 -16.20 3.14
N GLU A 132 -0.21 -16.90 4.20
CA GLU A 132 0.29 -16.70 5.56
C GLU A 132 1.79 -17.06 5.70
N SER A 133 2.26 -18.07 4.96
CA SER A 133 3.68 -18.47 4.94
C SER A 133 4.53 -17.40 4.26
N ILE A 134 4.08 -16.89 3.11
CA ILE A 134 4.78 -15.80 2.40
C ILE A 134 4.76 -14.54 3.26
N GLN A 135 3.63 -14.18 3.86
CA GLN A 135 3.51 -13.04 4.78
C GLN A 135 4.54 -13.13 5.91
N SER A 136 4.66 -14.29 6.57
CA SER A 136 5.64 -14.48 7.65
C SER A 136 7.08 -14.27 7.19
N GLN A 137 7.41 -14.68 5.96
CA GLN A 137 8.75 -14.48 5.40
C GLN A 137 8.99 -13.01 5.01
N VAL A 138 7.98 -12.32 4.50
CA VAL A 138 8.07 -10.89 4.13
C VAL A 138 8.45 -10.03 5.34
N TRP A 139 7.92 -10.36 6.52
CA TRP A 139 8.29 -9.69 7.77
C TRP A 139 9.80 -9.71 8.06
N HIS A 140 10.49 -10.77 7.62
CA HIS A 140 11.91 -10.97 7.90
C HIS A 140 12.78 -10.39 6.77
N ASN A 141 12.39 -10.60 5.52
CA ASN A 141 13.15 -10.11 4.37
C ASN A 141 12.27 -9.95 3.12
N PHE A 142 11.59 -8.81 3.03
CA PHE A 142 10.76 -8.45 1.88
C PHE A 142 11.51 -8.60 0.54
N SER A 143 12.74 -8.08 0.42
CA SER A 143 13.50 -8.13 -0.85
C SER A 143 13.76 -9.56 -1.31
N SER A 144 14.16 -10.45 -0.39
CA SER A 144 14.45 -11.86 -0.71
C SER A 144 13.19 -12.60 -1.15
N VAL A 145 12.07 -12.38 -0.46
CA VAL A 145 10.80 -13.05 -0.82
C VAL A 145 10.33 -12.63 -2.20
N ILE A 146 10.41 -11.33 -2.53
CA ILE A 146 10.06 -10.87 -3.89
C ILE A 146 10.93 -11.58 -4.93
N LEU A 147 12.25 -11.56 -4.75
CA LEU A 147 13.16 -12.14 -5.74
C LEU A 147 13.04 -13.67 -5.86
N GLN A 148 12.70 -14.37 -4.77
CA GLN A 148 12.58 -15.82 -4.76
C GLN A 148 11.26 -16.32 -5.32
N HIS A 149 10.14 -15.73 -4.88
CA HIS A 149 8.81 -16.16 -5.29
C HIS A 149 8.35 -15.53 -6.59
N PHE A 150 8.95 -14.40 -6.95
CA PHE A 150 8.59 -13.64 -8.13
C PHE A 150 9.83 -13.04 -8.83
N PRO A 151 10.74 -13.92 -9.31
CA PRO A 151 11.95 -13.46 -9.98
C PRO A 151 11.60 -12.62 -11.22
N PRO A 152 12.35 -11.53 -11.50
CA PRO A 152 12.21 -10.83 -12.76
C PRO A 152 12.55 -11.80 -13.91
N GLU A 153 11.86 -11.66 -15.06
CA GLU A 153 12.22 -12.46 -16.23
C GLU A 153 13.70 -12.26 -16.54
N THR A 154 14.47 -13.35 -16.52
CA THR A 154 15.80 -13.32 -17.10
C THR A 154 15.61 -13.01 -18.58
N THR A 155 16.17 -11.90 -19.05
CA THR A 155 16.41 -11.65 -20.47
C THR A 155 17.29 -12.78 -20.97
N THR A 156 16.64 -13.88 -21.31
CA THR A 156 17.25 -14.98 -22.01
C THR A 156 17.43 -14.42 -23.40
N THR A 157 18.64 -13.92 -23.69
CA THR A 157 19.14 -13.82 -25.05
C THR A 157 19.08 -15.22 -25.63
N THR A 158 17.92 -15.56 -26.16
CA THR A 158 17.70 -16.76 -26.95
C THR A 158 18.44 -16.52 -28.25
N SER A 159 19.68 -17.01 -28.29
CA SER A 159 20.29 -17.43 -29.55
C SER A 159 19.31 -18.39 -30.21
N THR A 160 18.68 -17.92 -31.27
CA THR A 160 17.74 -18.66 -32.11
C THR A 160 18.34 -19.99 -32.56
N THR A 161 17.69 -21.09 -32.17
CA THR A 161 17.42 -22.20 -33.08
C THR A 161 15.96 -22.63 -32.88
N PRO A 162 15.16 -22.80 -33.95
CA PRO A 162 13.74 -23.13 -33.83
C PRO A 162 13.55 -24.65 -33.71
N ASP A 163 12.88 -25.09 -32.65
CA ASP A 163 12.02 -26.28 -32.74
C ASP A 163 10.87 -26.20 -31.71
N SER A 164 9.88 -27.01 -31.97
CA SER A 164 8.45 -26.82 -31.81
C SER A 164 7.86 -27.34 -30.49
N SER A 165 6.60 -26.94 -30.27
CA SER A 165 5.58 -27.46 -29.34
C SER A 165 5.88 -27.42 -27.84
N ASP A 166 5.25 -26.48 -27.12
CA ASP A 166 4.07 -26.75 -26.28
C ASP A 166 3.84 -25.62 -25.25
N GLY A 167 2.56 -25.31 -25.02
CA GLY A 167 2.07 -24.70 -23.77
C GLY A 167 2.24 -23.19 -23.63
N ASN A 168 1.14 -22.45 -23.82
CA ASN A 168 1.00 -21.07 -23.34
C ASN A 168 1.21 -21.02 -21.80
N ILE A 169 2.42 -20.67 -21.37
CA ILE A 169 2.66 -20.13 -20.04
C ILE A 169 2.47 -18.62 -20.18
N ALA A 170 1.37 -18.09 -19.66
CA ALA A 170 1.13 -16.66 -19.64
C ALA A 170 2.27 -15.98 -18.86
N SER A 171 3.09 -15.19 -19.56
CA SER A 171 4.15 -14.36 -19.01
C SER A 171 3.57 -13.34 -18.02
N VAL A 172 3.98 -13.39 -16.75
CA VAL A 172 3.60 -12.36 -15.77
C VAL A 172 4.76 -11.39 -15.63
N SER A 173 4.74 -10.32 -16.42
CA SER A 173 5.82 -9.31 -16.50
C SER A 173 5.96 -8.43 -15.25
N SER A 174 5.02 -8.47 -14.31
CA SER A 174 5.01 -7.64 -13.10
C SER A 174 4.18 -8.28 -11.98
N VAL A 175 4.65 -8.18 -10.74
CA VAL A 175 3.92 -8.67 -9.55
C VAL A 175 3.03 -7.58 -8.99
N SER A 176 1.74 -7.86 -8.82
CA SER A 176 0.87 -6.95 -8.09
C SER A 176 0.93 -7.22 -6.59
N ILE A 177 1.28 -6.21 -5.81
CA ILE A 177 1.34 -6.29 -4.34
C ILE A 177 0.25 -5.39 -3.78
N ILE A 178 -0.70 -5.96 -3.04
CA ILE A 178 -1.63 -5.18 -2.24
C ILE A 178 -1.13 -5.19 -0.81
N LEU A 179 -0.75 -4.02 -0.30
CA LEU A 179 -0.27 -3.85 1.06
C LEU A 179 -1.30 -3.08 1.87
N VAL A 180 -2.00 -3.77 2.77
CA VAL A 180 -2.90 -3.15 3.74
C VAL A 180 -2.10 -2.69 4.94
N CYS A 181 -2.14 -1.40 5.25
CA CYS A 181 -1.39 -0.79 6.35
C CYS A 181 -2.29 -0.12 7.38
N ILE A 182 -1.84 -0.17 8.64
CA ILE A 182 -2.35 0.62 9.76
C ILE A 182 -1.52 1.91 9.88
N LEU A 183 -2.18 3.01 10.20
CA LEU A 183 -1.52 4.18 10.79
C LEU A 183 -1.39 3.98 12.30
N LEU A 184 -0.21 3.55 12.72
CA LEU A 184 0.10 3.34 14.13
C LEU A 184 0.23 4.71 14.81
N LEU A 185 -0.82 5.13 15.52
CA LEU A 185 -0.71 6.14 16.56
C LEU A 185 -0.25 5.42 17.83
N SER A 186 1.06 5.15 17.87
CA SER A 186 1.86 4.68 19.00
C SER A 186 1.11 3.92 20.12
N ASP A 187 1.25 2.60 20.10
CA ASP A 187 1.69 1.85 21.27
C ASP A 187 2.63 0.76 20.76
N ASN A 188 3.93 1.06 20.75
CA ASN A 188 5.06 0.21 20.29
C ASN A 188 5.31 0.19 18.77
N VAL A 189 6.29 1.00 18.38
CA VAL A 189 7.10 0.83 17.16
C VAL A 189 7.89 -0.47 17.31
N PHE A 190 7.78 -1.37 16.32
CA PHE A 190 8.71 -2.49 16.14
C PHE A 190 9.92 -2.06 15.31
#